data_AF-A0AA91YXH8-F1
#
_entry.id   AF-A0AA91YXH8-F1
#
_cell.length_a   1.000
_cell.length_b   1.000
_cell.length_c   1.000
_cell.angle_alpha   90.00
_cell.angle_beta   90.00
_cell.angle_gamma   90.00
#
_symmetry.space_group_name_H-M   'P 1'
#
loop_
_entity.id
_entity.type
_entity.pdbx_description
1 polymer ?
#
loop_
_entity_poly.entity_id
_entity_poly.type
_entity_poly.pdbx_seq_one_letter_code
_entity_poly.pdbx_strand_id
1 'polypeptide(L)'
;MDVHAGKGMTTSQSNEHLRNANTGERLKKWSGNYDPSREKLNFEVGPGGIIVPVDKKSSIPSRIKKILKQRGVLDPNKGLPEARYRTVANIILGGSRDQMHRLAFGSQEVNLEPGSDNAHIRRMPEIESWALDMYKFMSKKYGEKNIAAFIVHLDEKNPHIHCTLLPITEQNKFSWRKVMVGEENSKMAYSRRMTELHNEISQINLSYGLERGDRVAETGARHRTIEQYHQELRKKLQQENEQLSETIEGNQGVIQKQQATLSGLEKDIKHATARFKALQTMITNLESKKSRLLEEVEQLNQDRESGKISAEEAKARLEKIHSELREVDEKIADKTQKLHTAESQLDQLQSKTHSAEKKFEEVQQKLQKEVPSLSKTTVKEMQQMGYMMMATDAKRRAAKYNDFLSSLPSDHRDVALRAGDILFDGSIAETIMDCAAQVTSIAAALYLGYLDAATRISQSGGGGGSPGTGWGKRDDEDDLAFRQRCFFMALHMMRPAQKQQRKR
;
A
#
# COMPACT_ATOMS: atom_id res chain seq x y z
N MET A 1 22.89 2.74 -16.72
CA MET A 1 23.46 4.10 -16.68
C MET A 1 22.37 5.10 -16.99
N ASP A 2 22.33 6.20 -16.27
CA ASP A 2 21.45 7.35 -16.52
C ASP A 2 22.28 8.63 -16.59
N VAL A 3 21.90 9.58 -17.45
CA VAL A 3 22.68 10.80 -17.74
C VAL A 3 21.77 12.02 -17.72
N HIS A 4 22.00 12.91 -16.75
CA HIS A 4 21.26 14.16 -16.61
C HIS A 4 22.16 15.37 -16.81
N ALA A 5 21.69 16.30 -17.64
CA ALA A 5 22.36 17.58 -17.80
C ALA A 5 22.07 18.51 -16.63
N GLY A 6 23.12 19.08 -16.05
CA GLY A 6 23.07 20.09 -14.99
C GLY A 6 23.66 21.42 -15.45
N LYS A 7 23.11 22.52 -14.93
CA LYS A 7 23.62 23.89 -15.12
C LYS A 7 24.75 24.25 -14.13
N GLY A 8 25.14 23.29 -13.30
CA GLY A 8 26.10 23.42 -12.21
C GLY A 8 25.86 22.34 -11.17
N MET A 9 26.71 22.31 -10.14
CA MET A 9 26.55 21.48 -8.95
C MET A 9 26.24 22.38 -7.77
N THR A 10 25.14 22.14 -7.06
CA THR A 10 24.81 22.89 -5.84
C THR A 10 25.53 22.32 -4.62
N THR A 11 25.72 23.11 -3.58
CA THR A 11 26.25 22.62 -2.30
C THR A 11 25.33 21.55 -1.69
N SER A 12 24.00 21.67 -1.85
CA SER A 12 23.07 20.67 -1.34
C SER A 12 23.26 19.31 -2.01
N GLN A 13 23.33 19.27 -3.34
CA GLN A 13 23.60 18.04 -4.10
C GLN A 13 24.99 17.48 -3.76
N SER A 14 25.99 18.34 -3.63
CA SER A 14 27.33 17.93 -3.19
C SER A 14 27.30 17.27 -1.81
N ASN A 15 26.52 17.82 -0.88
CA ASN A 15 26.45 17.29 0.47
C ASN A 15 25.73 15.95 0.52
N GLU A 16 24.71 15.75 -0.31
CA GLU A 16 24.03 14.48 -0.50
C GLU A 16 24.99 13.41 -1.05
N HIS A 17 25.73 13.73 -2.11
CA HIS A 17 26.71 12.83 -2.71
C HIS A 17 27.85 12.49 -1.73
N LEU A 18 28.37 13.46 -0.98
CA LEU A 18 29.51 13.26 -0.08
C LEU A 18 29.09 12.78 1.31
N ARG A 19 27.79 12.61 1.57
CA ARG A 19 27.24 12.39 2.91
C ARG A 19 27.78 13.39 3.95
N ASN A 20 27.87 14.65 3.53
CA ASN A 20 28.34 15.77 4.35
C ASN A 20 27.15 16.52 4.96
N ALA A 21 26.69 16.05 6.12
CA ALA A 21 25.63 16.69 6.88
C ALA A 21 26.24 17.56 8.00
N ASN A 22 25.88 18.85 8.05
CA ASN A 22 26.33 19.75 9.12
C ASN A 22 25.70 19.43 10.49
N THR A 23 24.64 18.61 10.54
CA THR A 23 23.95 18.16 11.77
C THR A 23 23.35 16.77 11.57
N GLY A 24 23.34 15.94 12.63
CA GLY A 24 22.85 14.55 12.61
C GLY A 24 21.39 14.37 12.17
N GLU A 25 20.57 15.42 12.28
CA GLU A 25 19.17 15.41 11.85
C GLU A 25 18.96 15.49 10.33
N ARG A 26 19.93 16.02 9.55
CA ARG A 26 19.84 16.03 8.07
C ARG A 26 20.08 14.64 7.46
N LEU A 27 20.82 13.77 8.14
CA LEU A 27 21.07 12.38 7.70
C LEU A 27 19.77 11.57 7.66
N LYS A 28 18.85 11.79 8.62
CA LYS A 28 17.52 11.15 8.65
C LYS A 28 16.56 11.63 7.54
N LYS A 29 16.86 12.76 6.88
CA LYS A 29 16.04 13.35 5.79
C LYS A 29 16.48 12.92 4.39
N TRP A 30 17.59 12.20 4.22
CA TRP A 30 18.13 11.81 2.91
C TRP A 30 17.56 10.49 2.41
N SER A 31 16.36 10.55 1.83
CA SER A 31 15.61 9.41 1.27
C SER A 31 15.30 8.33 2.31
N GLY A 32 14.08 7.76 2.28
CA GLY A 32 13.73 6.62 3.15
C GLY A 32 14.51 5.32 2.85
N ASN A 33 15.57 5.40 2.04
CA ASN A 33 16.40 4.28 1.60
C ASN A 33 17.84 4.35 2.13
N TYR A 34 18.25 5.44 2.78
CA TYR A 34 19.59 5.61 3.34
C TYR A 34 19.73 4.88 4.68
N ASP A 35 20.84 4.16 4.83
CA ASP A 35 21.23 3.38 6.00
C ASP A 35 22.56 3.92 6.56
N PRO A 36 22.52 4.68 7.67
CA PRO A 36 23.72 5.26 8.27
C PRO A 36 24.77 4.23 8.68
N SER A 37 24.37 3.00 9.02
CA SER A 37 25.30 1.97 9.49
C SER A 37 26.26 1.48 8.39
N ARG A 38 25.85 1.63 7.12
CA ARG A 38 26.63 1.26 5.93
C ARG A 38 27.38 2.43 5.29
N GLU A 39 27.17 3.67 5.74
CA GLU A 39 27.80 4.86 5.15
C GLU A 39 29.34 4.76 5.09
N LYS A 40 29.94 4.15 6.12
CA LYS A 40 31.39 3.90 6.20
C LYS A 40 31.95 3.05 5.06
N LEU A 41 31.08 2.33 4.34
CA LEU A 41 31.45 1.47 3.22
C LEU A 41 31.55 2.25 1.90
N ASN A 42 30.97 3.46 1.83
CA ASN A 42 31.07 4.34 0.67
C ASN A 42 32.54 4.70 0.39
N PHE A 43 32.84 4.96 -0.88
CA PHE A 43 34.19 5.36 -1.30
C PHE A 43 34.17 6.23 -2.54
N GLU A 44 35.33 6.81 -2.83
CA GLU A 44 35.57 7.56 -4.05
C GLU A 44 36.67 6.91 -4.88
N VAL A 45 36.55 7.01 -6.20
CA VAL A 45 37.64 6.71 -7.13
C VAL A 45 38.26 8.03 -7.58
N GLY A 46 39.46 8.30 -7.09
CA GLY A 46 40.25 9.48 -7.41
C GLY A 46 41.09 9.33 -8.69
N PRO A 47 41.81 10.40 -9.08
CA PRO A 47 42.72 10.38 -10.23
C PRO A 47 43.71 9.21 -10.17
N GLY A 48 43.96 8.60 -11.33
CA GLY A 48 44.77 7.39 -11.46
C GLY A 48 44.02 6.10 -11.13
N GLY A 49 42.71 6.16 -10.85
CA GLY A 49 41.94 5.00 -10.41
C GLY A 49 42.29 4.59 -8.98
N ILE A 50 42.55 5.56 -8.10
CA ILE A 50 42.93 5.30 -6.71
C ILE A 50 41.67 5.33 -5.84
N ILE A 51 41.40 4.25 -5.12
CA ILE A 51 40.28 4.19 -4.17
C ILE A 51 40.66 4.91 -2.89
N VAL A 52 39.81 5.85 -2.48
CA VAL A 52 39.97 6.62 -1.26
C VAL A 52 38.65 6.72 -0.49
N PRO A 53 38.68 6.99 0.83
CA PRO A 53 37.47 7.34 1.57
C PRO A 53 36.79 8.57 0.96
N VAL A 54 35.47 8.68 1.15
CA VAL A 54 34.71 9.85 0.69
C VAL A 54 35.26 11.14 1.32
N ASP A 55 35.72 12.08 0.50
CA ASP A 55 36.25 13.36 0.98
C ASP A 55 35.12 14.35 1.22
N LYS A 56 34.68 14.37 2.47
CA LYS A 56 33.66 15.28 2.98
C LYS A 56 34.14 16.72 3.12
N LYS A 57 35.45 16.99 3.09
CA LYS A 57 36.00 18.35 3.29
C LYS A 57 35.94 19.16 2.01
N SER A 58 36.28 18.54 0.87
CA SER A 58 36.29 19.24 -0.42
C SER A 58 34.95 19.06 -1.15
N SER A 59 34.08 20.07 -1.06
CA SER A 59 32.81 20.04 -1.80
C SER A 59 33.02 19.94 -3.32
N ILE A 60 32.14 19.23 -4.02
CA ILE A 60 32.20 19.04 -5.47
C ILE A 60 32.24 20.39 -6.22
N PRO A 61 31.46 21.43 -5.86
CA PRO A 61 31.58 22.75 -6.48
C PRO A 61 32.98 23.37 -6.34
N SER A 62 33.65 23.19 -5.20
CA SER A 62 35.03 23.65 -5.01
C SER A 62 36.02 22.86 -5.86
N ARG A 63 35.82 21.54 -5.99
CA ARG A 63 36.61 20.68 -6.90
C ARG A 63 36.47 21.15 -8.36
N ILE A 64 35.24 21.43 -8.81
CA ILE A 64 34.96 21.98 -10.14
C ILE A 64 35.70 23.31 -10.34
N LYS A 65 35.58 24.26 -9.41
CA LYS A 65 36.30 25.56 -9.50
C LYS A 65 37.81 25.37 -9.62
N LYS A 66 38.39 24.42 -8.88
CA LYS A 66 39.82 24.09 -8.95
C LYS A 66 40.22 23.54 -10.32
N ILE A 67 39.44 22.59 -10.86
CA ILE A 67 39.66 22.01 -12.20
C ILE A 67 39.62 23.12 -13.27
N LEU A 68 38.61 23.99 -13.23
CA LEU A 68 38.48 25.09 -14.18
C LEU A 68 39.65 26.08 -14.10
N LYS A 69 40.07 26.45 -12.89
CA LYS A 69 41.24 27.33 -12.68
C LYS A 69 42.53 26.70 -13.21
N GLN A 70 42.77 25.42 -12.91
CA GLN A 70 43.97 24.70 -13.35
C GLN A 70 44.04 24.55 -14.88
N ARG A 71 42.88 24.48 -15.55
CA ARG A 71 42.78 24.31 -17.00
C ARG A 71 42.61 25.62 -17.77
N GLY A 72 42.53 26.76 -17.09
CA GLY A 72 42.25 28.05 -17.72
C GLY A 72 40.86 28.12 -18.38
N VAL A 73 39.90 27.32 -17.91
CA VAL A 73 38.54 27.26 -18.48
C VAL A 73 37.66 28.26 -17.75
N LEU A 74 36.95 29.10 -18.49
CA LEU A 74 35.94 30.00 -17.92
C LEU A 74 34.61 29.26 -17.76
N ASP A 75 33.98 29.42 -16.60
CA ASP A 75 32.61 28.96 -16.38
C ASP A 75 31.63 29.91 -17.10
N PRO A 76 30.90 29.45 -18.13
CA PRO A 76 30.00 30.29 -18.91
C PRO A 76 28.77 30.76 -18.13
N ASN A 77 28.46 30.15 -16.98
CA ASN A 77 27.38 30.60 -16.10
C ASN A 77 27.83 31.63 -15.06
N LYS A 78 29.15 31.88 -14.93
CA LYS A 78 29.66 32.82 -13.93
C LYS A 78 29.22 34.25 -14.28
N GLY A 79 28.60 34.93 -13.31
CA GLY A 79 28.13 36.31 -13.45
C GLY A 79 26.77 36.44 -14.14
N LEU A 80 26.13 35.33 -14.54
CA LEU A 80 24.75 35.37 -15.04
C LEU A 80 23.75 35.40 -13.87
N PRO A 81 22.64 36.14 -13.99
CA PRO A 81 21.58 36.16 -12.97
C PRO A 81 20.88 34.80 -12.83
N GLU A 82 20.81 34.03 -13.92
CA GLU A 82 20.34 32.64 -13.91
C GLU A 82 21.28 31.78 -14.76
N ALA A 83 21.66 30.61 -14.26
CA ALA A 83 22.48 29.67 -15.01
C ALA A 83 21.70 29.12 -16.21
N ARG A 84 22.32 29.09 -17.39
CA ARG A 84 21.68 28.67 -18.65
C ARG A 84 22.44 27.54 -19.35
N TYR A 85 23.76 27.52 -19.23
CA TYR A 85 24.62 26.57 -19.92
C TYR A 85 24.76 25.27 -19.13
N ARG A 86 24.80 24.14 -19.83
CA ARG A 86 25.00 22.81 -19.24
C ARG A 86 26.49 22.59 -18.98
N THR A 87 26.91 22.78 -17.74
CA THR A 87 28.31 22.69 -17.30
C THR A 87 28.61 21.41 -16.51
N VAL A 88 27.60 20.58 -16.24
CA VAL A 88 27.75 19.31 -15.52
C VAL A 88 26.91 18.23 -16.19
N ALA A 89 27.45 17.03 -16.31
CA ALA A 89 26.73 15.78 -16.57
C ALA A 89 26.72 14.96 -15.28
N ASN A 90 25.54 14.78 -14.70
CA ASN A 90 25.33 13.89 -13.57
C ASN A 90 25.01 12.51 -14.12
N ILE A 91 25.92 11.56 -13.90
CA ILE A 91 25.83 10.22 -14.47
C ILE A 91 25.68 9.23 -13.32
N ILE A 92 24.61 8.43 -13.37
CA ILE A 92 24.40 7.34 -12.41
C ILE A 92 24.78 6.03 -13.07
N LEU A 93 25.75 5.31 -12.51
CA LEU A 93 26.13 3.96 -12.94
C LEU A 93 25.69 2.95 -11.88
N GLY A 94 25.08 1.86 -12.31
CA GLY A 94 24.55 0.83 -11.43
C GLY A 94 23.96 -0.31 -12.24
N GLY A 95 23.49 -1.33 -11.54
CA GLY A 95 22.89 -2.53 -12.11
C GLY A 95 21.64 -2.96 -11.37
N SER A 96 21.21 -4.20 -11.61
CA SER A 96 20.12 -4.84 -10.86
C SER A 96 20.50 -4.98 -9.38
N ARG A 97 19.51 -4.85 -8.50
CA ARG A 97 19.73 -4.82 -7.04
C ARG A 97 20.51 -6.03 -6.56
N ASP A 98 20.05 -7.22 -6.90
CA ASP A 98 20.62 -8.47 -6.40
C ASP A 98 22.08 -8.62 -6.81
N GLN A 99 22.38 -8.29 -8.07
CA GLN A 99 23.74 -8.40 -8.59
C GLN A 99 24.66 -7.33 -8.00
N MET A 100 24.19 -6.09 -7.86
CA MET A 100 24.96 -5.03 -7.21
C MET A 100 25.22 -5.32 -5.73
N HIS A 101 24.25 -5.90 -5.02
CA HIS A 101 24.42 -6.38 -3.65
C HIS A 101 25.44 -7.51 -3.55
N ARG A 102 25.38 -8.49 -4.47
CA ARG A 102 26.39 -9.56 -4.53
C ARG A 102 27.80 -9.01 -4.72
N LEU A 103 27.99 -8.02 -5.60
CA LEU A 103 29.30 -7.37 -5.79
C LEU A 103 29.73 -6.58 -4.56
N ALA A 104 28.80 -5.87 -3.90
CA ALA A 104 29.11 -4.99 -2.77
C ALA A 104 29.36 -5.74 -1.45
N PHE A 105 28.59 -6.80 -1.20
CA PHE A 105 28.49 -7.45 0.09
C PHE A 105 28.66 -8.99 0.03
N GLY A 106 28.80 -9.58 -1.16
CA GLY A 106 28.99 -11.01 -1.31
C GLY A 106 27.77 -11.79 -0.86
N SER A 107 27.96 -12.76 0.04
CA SER A 107 26.89 -13.57 0.65
C SER A 107 26.39 -13.00 1.99
N GLN A 108 26.82 -11.81 2.39
CA GLN A 108 26.38 -11.19 3.65
C GLN A 108 24.90 -10.79 3.55
N GLU A 109 24.15 -11.05 4.61
CA GLU A 109 22.72 -10.73 4.67
C GLU A 109 22.52 -9.24 5.01
N VAL A 110 21.99 -8.47 4.06
CA VAL A 110 21.73 -7.02 4.25
C VAL A 110 20.24 -6.81 4.50
N ASN A 111 19.90 -6.27 5.67
CA ASN A 111 18.52 -5.93 5.98
C ASN A 111 18.16 -4.55 5.38
N LEU A 112 17.27 -4.55 4.39
CA LEU A 112 16.84 -3.35 3.68
C LEU A 112 15.61 -2.65 4.28
N GLU A 113 15.10 -3.15 5.42
CA GLU A 113 13.98 -2.54 6.12
C GLU A 113 14.40 -1.21 6.76
N PRO A 114 13.53 -0.17 6.73
CA PRO A 114 13.86 1.13 7.31
C PRO A 114 14.24 1.03 8.79
N GLY A 115 15.38 1.64 9.16
CA GLY A 115 15.86 1.66 10.54
C GLY A 115 16.67 0.44 10.97
N SER A 116 16.93 -0.51 10.06
CA SER A 116 17.79 -1.67 10.34
C SER A 116 19.24 -1.28 10.56
N ASP A 117 19.94 -2.04 11.41
CA ASP A 117 21.38 -1.89 11.65
C ASP A 117 22.18 -2.95 10.87
N ASN A 118 22.97 -2.48 9.92
CA ASN A 118 23.86 -3.27 9.08
C ASN A 118 25.35 -2.94 9.38
N ALA A 119 25.68 -2.48 10.59
CA ALA A 119 27.05 -2.11 10.95
C ALA A 119 28.07 -3.26 10.84
N HIS A 120 27.60 -4.52 10.87
CA HIS A 120 28.42 -5.71 10.72
C HIS A 120 28.89 -5.96 9.27
N ILE A 121 28.20 -5.36 8.28
CA ILE A 121 28.49 -5.54 6.86
C ILE A 121 29.86 -4.96 6.50
N ARG A 122 30.59 -5.69 5.65
CA ARG A 122 31.87 -5.28 5.08
C ARG A 122 31.76 -5.17 3.56
N ARG A 123 32.44 -4.18 3.00
CA ARG A 123 32.56 -4.00 1.54
C ARG A 123 33.46 -5.09 0.96
N MET A 124 33.05 -5.67 -0.16
CA MET A 124 33.82 -6.69 -0.89
C MET A 124 34.70 -6.10 -2.01
N PRO A 125 35.82 -6.73 -2.40
CA PRO A 125 36.71 -6.23 -3.46
C PRO A 125 36.07 -6.18 -4.86
N GLU A 126 35.01 -6.95 -5.10
CA GLU A 126 34.36 -7.04 -6.40
C GLU A 126 33.67 -5.73 -6.80
N ILE A 127 33.02 -5.03 -5.85
CA ILE A 127 32.44 -3.71 -6.12
C ILE A 127 33.52 -2.65 -6.38
N GLU A 128 34.68 -2.78 -5.74
CA GLU A 128 35.82 -1.92 -5.99
C GLU A 128 36.36 -2.13 -7.41
N SER A 129 36.53 -3.39 -7.81
CA SER A 129 36.97 -3.75 -9.17
C SER A 129 36.01 -3.24 -10.23
N TRP A 130 34.70 -3.44 -10.01
CA TRP A 130 33.66 -2.90 -10.89
C TRP A 130 33.72 -1.37 -10.98
N ALA A 131 33.84 -0.68 -9.84
CA ALA A 131 33.93 0.78 -9.81
C ALA A 131 35.20 1.29 -10.53
N LEU A 132 36.33 0.60 -10.40
CA LEU A 132 37.57 0.92 -11.11
C LEU A 132 37.43 0.76 -12.62
N ASP A 133 36.79 -0.30 -13.09
CA ASP A 133 36.59 -0.51 -14.52
C ASP A 133 35.59 0.49 -15.10
N MET A 134 34.53 0.83 -14.35
CA MET A 134 33.63 1.94 -14.69
C MET A 134 34.39 3.27 -14.75
N TYR A 135 35.29 3.53 -13.79
CA TYR A 135 36.11 4.75 -13.79
C TYR A 135 37.04 4.80 -15.00
N LYS A 136 37.78 3.73 -15.29
CA LYS A 136 38.66 3.62 -16.47
C LYS A 136 37.88 3.85 -17.76
N PHE A 137 36.68 3.29 -17.86
CA PHE A 137 35.80 3.49 -19.01
C PHE A 137 35.41 4.96 -19.18
N MET A 138 34.93 5.60 -18.11
CA MET A 138 34.54 7.02 -18.14
C MET A 138 35.74 7.93 -18.44
N SER A 139 36.89 7.64 -17.84
CA SER A 139 38.15 8.37 -18.07
C SER A 139 38.64 8.23 -19.50
N LYS A 140 38.57 7.03 -20.10
CA LYS A 140 38.94 6.80 -21.50
C LYS A 140 37.99 7.52 -22.45
N LYS A 141 36.68 7.49 -22.18
CA LYS A 141 35.66 8.01 -23.09
C LYS A 141 35.50 9.52 -23.04
N TYR A 142 35.64 10.11 -21.85
CA TYR A 142 35.38 11.54 -21.63
C TYR A 142 36.58 12.33 -21.12
N GLY A 143 37.71 11.67 -20.87
CA GLY A 143 38.90 12.27 -20.29
C GLY A 143 38.84 12.34 -18.77
N GLU A 144 39.85 11.79 -18.09
CA GLU A 144 39.94 11.80 -16.62
C GLU A 144 39.86 13.22 -16.03
N LYS A 145 40.48 14.20 -16.71
CA LYS A 145 40.45 15.63 -16.33
C LYS A 145 39.06 16.26 -16.34
N ASN A 146 38.07 15.58 -16.93
CA ASN A 146 36.67 16.01 -16.94
C ASN A 146 35.86 15.42 -15.77
N ILE A 147 36.38 14.44 -15.02
CA ILE A 147 35.67 13.84 -13.89
C ILE A 147 35.94 14.70 -12.63
N ALA A 148 34.91 15.37 -12.13
CA ALA A 148 35.00 16.20 -10.93
C ALA A 148 34.78 15.43 -9.63
N ALA A 149 33.96 14.37 -9.68
CA ALA A 149 33.73 13.45 -8.58
C ALA A 149 33.25 12.09 -9.11
N PHE A 150 33.67 11.00 -8.48
CA PHE A 150 33.25 9.64 -8.79
C PHE A 150 33.06 8.88 -7.47
N ILE A 151 31.83 8.91 -6.96
CA ILE A 151 31.49 8.48 -5.60
C ILE A 151 30.62 7.24 -5.68
N VAL A 152 30.97 6.19 -4.91
CA VAL A 152 30.23 4.93 -4.83
C VAL A 152 29.44 4.91 -3.53
N HIS A 153 28.12 4.79 -3.65
CA HIS A 153 27.18 4.66 -2.53
C HIS A 153 26.81 3.21 -2.33
N LEU A 154 27.09 2.69 -1.14
CA LEU A 154 26.76 1.35 -0.65
C LEU A 154 25.79 1.42 0.55
N ASP A 155 25.29 2.60 0.86
CA ASP A 155 24.45 2.91 2.02
C ASP A 155 22.97 3.10 1.66
N GLU A 156 22.60 2.88 0.40
CA GLU A 156 21.22 2.89 -0.05
C GLU A 156 20.70 1.48 -0.36
N LYS A 157 19.44 1.38 -0.82
CA LYS A 157 18.85 0.10 -1.25
C LYS A 157 19.55 -0.52 -2.46
N ASN A 158 20.12 0.29 -3.35
CA ASN A 158 20.83 -0.19 -4.53
C ASN A 158 22.23 0.42 -4.57
N PRO A 159 23.31 -0.38 -4.53
CA PRO A 159 24.66 0.13 -4.73
C PRO A 159 24.82 0.79 -6.11
N HIS A 160 25.36 2.01 -6.15
CA HIS A 160 25.50 2.77 -7.38
C HIS A 160 26.61 3.83 -7.30
N ILE A 161 26.96 4.41 -8.45
CA ILE A 161 28.00 5.43 -8.59
C ILE A 161 27.35 6.74 -9.03
N HIS A 162 27.70 7.82 -8.34
CA HIS A 162 27.54 9.18 -8.82
C HIS A 162 28.82 9.65 -9.52
N CYS A 163 28.79 9.74 -10.84
CA CYS A 163 29.85 10.32 -11.65
C CYS A 163 29.47 11.75 -12.06
N THR A 164 30.17 12.74 -11.51
CA THR A 164 30.02 14.15 -11.87
C THR A 164 31.05 14.50 -12.95
N LEU A 165 30.61 14.65 -14.19
CA LEU A 165 31.46 14.92 -15.34
C LEU A 165 31.29 16.35 -15.86
N LEU A 166 32.37 17.02 -16.24
CA LEU A 166 32.38 18.34 -16.85
C LEU A 166 32.51 18.19 -18.38
N PRO A 167 31.52 18.62 -19.18
CA PRO A 167 31.57 18.49 -20.62
C PRO A 167 32.49 19.55 -21.23
N ILE A 168 33.79 19.43 -21.01
CA ILE A 168 34.83 20.34 -21.52
C ILE A 168 35.56 19.63 -22.67
N THR A 169 35.64 20.29 -23.82
CA THR A 169 36.33 19.77 -25.00
C THR A 169 37.86 19.86 -24.85
N GLU A 170 38.58 19.27 -25.79
CA GLU A 170 40.05 19.35 -25.85
C GLU A 170 40.55 20.80 -25.98
N GLN A 171 39.76 21.68 -26.59
CA GLN A 171 40.05 23.12 -26.69
C GLN A 171 39.72 23.90 -25.39
N ASN A 172 39.53 23.22 -24.26
CA ASN A 172 39.23 23.81 -22.95
C ASN A 172 37.99 24.73 -22.97
N LYS A 173 36.95 24.34 -23.70
CA LYS A 173 35.65 25.03 -23.73
C LYS A 173 34.52 24.10 -23.33
N PHE A 174 33.54 24.60 -22.59
CA PHE A 174 32.34 23.84 -22.28
C PHE A 174 31.50 23.60 -23.54
N SER A 175 31.15 22.34 -23.79
CA SER A 175 30.20 21.96 -24.83
C SER A 175 29.56 20.61 -24.51
N TRP A 176 28.38 20.66 -23.88
CA TRP A 176 27.53 19.47 -23.71
C TRP A 176 27.31 18.73 -25.03
N ARG A 177 27.01 19.50 -26.09
CA ARG A 177 26.76 18.94 -27.42
C ARG A 177 27.96 18.14 -27.92
N LYS A 178 29.15 18.72 -27.99
CA LYS A 178 30.32 18.01 -28.54
C LYS A 178 30.69 16.78 -27.70
N VAL A 179 30.69 16.92 -26.37
CA VAL A 179 31.11 15.85 -25.47
C VAL A 179 30.08 14.72 -25.40
N MET A 180 28.79 15.03 -25.25
CA MET A 180 27.74 14.03 -25.02
C MET A 180 26.99 13.59 -26.28
N VAL A 181 26.81 14.49 -27.26
CA VAL A 181 26.05 14.22 -28.50
C VAL A 181 26.98 13.88 -29.66
N GLY A 182 28.03 14.67 -29.85
CA GLY A 182 29.02 14.51 -30.93
C GLY A 182 29.00 15.70 -31.89
N GLU A 183 29.71 15.57 -33.01
CA GLU A 183 29.77 16.62 -34.03
C GLU A 183 28.42 16.76 -34.77
N GLU A 184 27.72 15.65 -35.04
CA GLU A 184 26.39 15.66 -35.63
C GLU A 184 25.32 16.06 -34.59
N ASN A 185 24.68 17.22 -34.78
CA ASN A 185 23.69 17.77 -33.83
C ASN A 185 22.26 17.27 -34.09
N SER A 186 22.06 15.96 -34.15
CA SER A 186 20.75 15.38 -34.42
C SER A 186 20.27 14.50 -33.26
N LYS A 187 18.94 14.43 -33.07
CA LYS A 187 18.33 13.51 -32.10
C LYS A 187 18.68 12.06 -32.40
N MET A 188 18.80 11.72 -33.68
CA MET A 188 19.23 10.39 -34.14
C MET A 188 20.68 10.10 -33.77
N ALA A 189 21.60 11.04 -33.98
CA ALA A 189 23.00 10.91 -33.57
C ALA A 189 23.14 10.72 -32.05
N TYR A 190 22.40 11.50 -31.25
CA TYR A 190 22.38 11.32 -29.80
C TYR A 190 21.87 9.92 -29.41
N SER A 191 20.79 9.46 -30.03
CA SER A 191 20.21 8.13 -29.78
C SER A 191 21.19 7.00 -30.13
N ARG A 192 21.85 7.07 -31.30
CA ARG A 192 22.89 6.11 -31.72
C ARG A 192 24.04 6.08 -30.73
N ARG A 193 24.59 7.24 -30.38
CA ARG A 193 25.71 7.36 -29.46
C ARG A 193 25.35 6.84 -28.06
N MET A 194 24.14 7.10 -27.59
CA MET A 194 23.65 6.55 -26.32
C MET A 194 23.51 5.03 -26.39
N THR A 195 23.01 4.50 -27.50
CA THR A 195 22.89 3.05 -27.74
C THR A 195 24.27 2.38 -27.72
N GLU A 196 25.24 2.95 -28.43
CA GLU A 196 26.63 2.49 -28.45
C GLU A 196 27.27 2.54 -27.05
N LEU A 197 27.05 3.63 -26.33
CA LEU A 197 27.53 3.80 -24.96
C LEU A 197 26.97 2.72 -24.02
N HIS A 198 25.68 2.38 -24.13
CA HIS A 198 25.10 1.26 -23.39
C HIS A 198 25.66 -0.11 -23.82
N ASN A 199 25.94 -0.32 -25.12
CA ASN A 199 26.55 -1.55 -25.63
C ASN A 199 27.98 -1.72 -25.11
N GLU A 200 28.78 -0.66 -25.09
CA GLU A 200 30.16 -0.70 -24.62
C GLU A 200 30.21 -0.96 -23.11
N ILE A 201 29.37 -0.27 -22.32
CA ILE A 201 29.27 -0.52 -20.88
C ILE A 201 28.82 -1.95 -20.61
N SER A 202 27.91 -2.51 -21.42
CA SER A 202 27.47 -3.89 -21.24
C SER A 202 28.62 -4.88 -21.40
N GLN A 203 29.60 -4.64 -22.28
CA GLN A 203 30.77 -5.52 -22.42
C GLN A 203 31.59 -5.60 -21.13
N ILE A 204 31.73 -4.49 -20.41
CA ILE A 204 32.42 -4.49 -19.11
C ILE A 204 31.55 -5.21 -18.08
N ASN A 205 30.27 -4.86 -18.02
CA ASN A 205 29.30 -5.41 -17.08
C ASN A 205 29.10 -6.92 -17.20
N LEU A 206 29.30 -7.53 -18.38
CA LEU A 206 29.22 -8.99 -18.57
C LEU A 206 30.17 -9.75 -17.63
N SER A 207 31.40 -9.25 -17.43
CA SER A 207 32.36 -9.86 -16.50
C SER A 207 31.89 -9.82 -15.03
N TYR A 208 30.95 -8.92 -14.73
CA TYR A 208 30.33 -8.75 -13.42
C TYR A 208 28.91 -9.33 -13.36
N GLY A 209 28.49 -10.15 -14.34
CA GLY A 209 27.17 -10.79 -14.37
C GLY A 209 26.00 -9.82 -14.59
N LEU A 210 26.27 -8.65 -15.18
CA LEU A 210 25.27 -7.65 -15.51
C LEU A 210 25.06 -7.61 -17.02
N GLU A 211 23.80 -7.68 -17.43
CA GLU A 211 23.42 -7.64 -18.85
C GLU A 211 22.93 -6.27 -19.29
N ARG A 212 22.84 -6.10 -20.61
CA ARG A 212 22.32 -4.90 -21.22
C ARG A 212 20.80 -4.86 -21.05
N GLY A 213 20.28 -3.74 -20.54
CA GLY A 213 18.84 -3.52 -20.52
C GLY A 213 18.22 -3.45 -21.93
N ASP A 214 16.93 -3.75 -21.99
CA ASP A 214 16.14 -3.71 -23.22
C ASP A 214 16.14 -2.32 -23.86
N ARG A 215 15.92 -2.28 -25.17
CA ARG A 215 15.86 -1.02 -25.90
C ARG A 215 14.59 -0.27 -25.54
N VAL A 216 14.71 1.02 -25.26
CA VAL A 216 13.57 1.91 -25.00
C VAL A 216 12.58 1.94 -26.19
N ALA A 217 13.09 1.79 -27.42
CA ALA A 217 12.25 1.72 -28.62
C ALA A 217 11.32 0.50 -28.64
N GLU A 218 11.70 -0.60 -27.99
CA GLU A 218 10.93 -1.85 -27.93
C GLU A 218 10.02 -1.86 -26.70
N THR A 219 10.51 -1.36 -25.56
CA THR A 219 9.78 -1.41 -24.28
C THR A 219 8.86 -0.20 -24.04
N GLY A 220 9.06 0.90 -24.75
CA GLY A 220 8.35 2.16 -24.50
C GLY A 220 8.68 2.80 -23.14
N ALA A 221 9.70 2.31 -22.44
CA ALA A 221 10.05 2.75 -21.10
C ALA A 221 10.42 4.24 -21.07
N ARG A 222 9.87 4.98 -20.10
CA ARG A 222 10.22 6.40 -19.86
C ARG A 222 10.86 6.53 -18.49
N HIS A 223 11.92 7.35 -18.38
CA HIS A 223 12.47 7.74 -17.10
C HIS A 223 11.37 8.40 -16.27
N ARG A 224 11.19 7.95 -15.03
CA ARG A 224 10.22 8.50 -14.08
C ARG A 224 10.98 9.11 -12.93
N THR A 225 10.58 10.31 -12.51
CA THR A 225 11.04 10.81 -11.22
C THR A 225 10.42 9.96 -10.11
N ILE A 226 11.05 9.95 -8.93
CA ILE A 226 10.50 9.27 -7.74
C ILE A 226 9.06 9.74 -7.47
N GLU A 227 8.79 11.03 -7.67
CA GLU A 227 7.48 11.65 -7.47
C GLU A 227 6.44 11.12 -8.47
N GLN A 228 6.80 10.98 -9.75
CA GLN A 228 5.92 10.43 -10.79
C GLN A 228 5.62 8.95 -10.52
N TYR A 229 6.61 8.17 -10.12
CA TYR A 229 6.42 6.77 -9.73
C TYR A 229 5.42 6.63 -8.58
N HIS A 230 5.55 7.45 -7.53
CA HIS A 230 4.61 7.44 -6.41
C HIS A 230 3.22 7.93 -6.80
N GLN A 231 3.09 8.90 -7.72
CA GLN A 231 1.79 9.38 -8.19
C GLN A 231 1.03 8.32 -9.00
N GLU A 232 1.72 7.60 -9.88
CA GLU A 232 1.12 6.50 -10.66
C GLU A 232 0.74 5.32 -9.76
N LEU A 233 1.60 4.98 -8.80
CA LEU A 233 1.31 3.93 -7.82
C LEU A 233 0.06 4.27 -6.99
N ARG A 234 -0.10 5.54 -6.59
CA ARG A 234 -1.31 6.02 -5.90
C ARG A 234 -2.56 5.86 -6.76
N LYS A 235 -2.53 6.31 -8.02
CA LYS A 235 -3.68 6.17 -8.93
C LYS A 235 -4.09 4.71 -9.11
N LYS A 236 -3.10 3.82 -9.25
CA LYS A 236 -3.35 2.38 -9.38
C LYS A 236 -4.01 1.80 -8.12
N LEU A 237 -3.46 2.10 -6.95
CA LEU A 237 -4.01 1.61 -5.68
C LEU A 237 -5.41 2.17 -5.41
N GLN A 238 -5.67 3.43 -5.78
CA GLN A 238 -6.98 4.06 -5.67
C GLN A 238 -8.03 3.34 -6.51
N GLN A 239 -7.69 3.03 -7.78
CA GLN A 239 -8.59 2.28 -8.67
C GLN A 239 -8.85 0.86 -8.15
N GLU A 240 -7.82 0.17 -7.64
CA GLU A 240 -7.97 -1.17 -7.04
C GLU A 240 -8.88 -1.13 -5.80
N ASN A 241 -8.77 -0.10 -4.95
CA ASN A 241 -9.61 0.06 -3.78
C ASN A 241 -11.06 0.42 -4.09
N GLU A 242 -11.30 1.29 -5.07
CA GLU A 242 -12.64 1.64 -5.52
C GLU A 242 -13.39 0.40 -6.00
N GLN A 243 -12.73 -0.44 -6.83
CA GLN A 243 -13.27 -1.72 -7.28
C GLN A 243 -13.55 -2.69 -6.11
N LEU A 244 -12.64 -2.79 -5.14
CA LEU A 244 -12.84 -3.64 -3.96
C LEU A 244 -14.00 -3.13 -3.09
N SER A 245 -14.15 -1.82 -2.94
CA SER A 245 -15.24 -1.20 -2.18
C SER A 245 -16.60 -1.50 -2.81
N GLU A 246 -16.73 -1.30 -4.13
CA GLU A 246 -17.95 -1.63 -4.89
C GLU A 246 -18.32 -3.12 -4.76
N THR A 247 -17.31 -4.00 -4.79
CA THR A 247 -17.51 -5.45 -4.62
C THR A 247 -18.02 -5.79 -3.22
N ILE A 248 -17.43 -5.18 -2.18
CA ILE A 248 -17.84 -5.34 -0.78
C ILE A 248 -19.27 -4.84 -0.56
N GLU A 249 -19.62 -3.66 -1.07
CA GLU A 249 -20.99 -3.11 -0.98
C GLU A 249 -22.00 -4.02 -1.70
N GLY A 250 -21.67 -4.50 -2.90
CA GLY A 250 -22.49 -5.46 -3.64
C GLY A 250 -22.73 -6.74 -2.86
N ASN A 251 -21.67 -7.33 -2.28
CA ASN A 251 -21.75 -8.55 -1.47
C ASN A 251 -22.57 -8.33 -0.18
N GLN A 252 -22.44 -7.17 0.47
CA GLN A 252 -23.27 -6.80 1.62
C GLN A 252 -24.76 -6.69 1.26
N GLY A 253 -25.08 -6.12 0.09
CA GLY A 253 -26.46 -6.08 -0.42
C GLY A 253 -27.05 -7.47 -0.68
N VAL A 254 -26.25 -8.42 -1.15
CA VAL A 254 -26.66 -9.83 -1.34
C VAL A 254 -26.93 -10.51 0.00
N ILE A 255 -26.07 -10.31 1.00
CA ILE A 255 -26.24 -10.82 2.38
C ILE A 255 -27.57 -10.35 2.97
N GLN A 256 -27.91 -9.06 2.84
CA GLN A 256 -29.17 -8.53 3.36
C GLN A 256 -30.39 -9.18 2.70
N LYS A 257 -30.36 -9.38 1.37
CA LYS A 257 -31.45 -10.07 0.65
C LYS A 257 -31.58 -11.53 1.06
N GLN A 258 -30.46 -12.23 1.25
CA GLN A 258 -30.45 -13.62 1.71
C GLN A 258 -30.95 -13.76 3.15
N GLN A 259 -30.58 -12.85 4.05
CA GLN A 259 -31.10 -12.81 5.42
C GLN A 259 -32.63 -12.64 5.45
N ALA A 260 -33.18 -11.74 4.62
CA ALA A 260 -34.62 -11.56 4.50
C ALA A 260 -35.31 -12.84 3.98
N THR A 261 -34.69 -13.52 3.01
CA THR A 261 -35.21 -14.78 2.44
C THR A 261 -35.20 -15.90 3.47
N LEU A 262 -34.09 -16.08 4.20
CA LEU A 262 -33.97 -17.09 5.26
C LEU A 262 -35.01 -16.84 6.37
N SER A 263 -35.19 -15.59 6.81
CA SER A 263 -36.21 -15.25 7.79
C SER A 263 -37.64 -15.55 7.31
N GLY A 264 -37.92 -15.37 6.02
CA GLY A 264 -39.20 -15.79 5.41
C GLY A 264 -39.39 -17.30 5.46
N LEU A 265 -38.39 -18.07 5.01
CA LEU A 265 -38.43 -19.53 5.00
C LEU A 265 -38.56 -20.11 6.41
N GLU A 266 -37.91 -19.53 7.41
CA GLU A 266 -38.06 -19.93 8.82
C GLU A 266 -39.52 -19.80 9.32
N LYS A 267 -40.22 -18.73 8.92
CA LYS A 267 -41.64 -18.53 9.26
C LYS A 267 -42.50 -19.58 8.57
N ASP A 268 -42.26 -19.83 7.29
CA ASP A 268 -42.99 -20.83 6.51
C ASP A 268 -42.81 -22.24 7.10
N ILE A 269 -41.58 -22.61 7.49
CA ILE A 269 -41.29 -23.88 8.17
C ILE A 269 -42.05 -23.97 9.50
N LYS A 270 -42.09 -22.90 10.30
CA LYS A 270 -42.87 -22.88 11.55
C LYS A 270 -44.36 -23.15 11.30
N HIS A 271 -44.95 -22.47 10.32
CA HIS A 271 -46.36 -22.67 9.98
C HIS A 271 -46.65 -24.08 9.45
N ALA A 272 -45.79 -24.59 8.55
CA ALA A 272 -45.91 -25.94 8.01
C ALA A 272 -45.76 -27.01 9.11
N THR A 273 -44.80 -26.84 10.03
CA THR A 273 -44.59 -27.74 11.18
C THR A 273 -45.80 -27.74 12.12
N ALA A 274 -46.38 -26.57 12.40
CA ALA A 274 -47.58 -26.48 13.25
C ALA A 274 -48.77 -27.20 12.61
N ARG A 275 -48.96 -27.04 11.29
CA ARG A 275 -50.00 -27.72 10.53
C ARG A 275 -49.80 -29.24 10.52
N PHE A 276 -48.56 -29.70 10.31
CA PHE A 276 -48.19 -31.11 10.36
C PHE A 276 -48.55 -31.73 11.71
N LYS A 277 -48.11 -31.11 12.82
CA LYS A 277 -48.43 -31.56 14.19
C LYS A 277 -49.93 -31.60 14.45
N ALA A 278 -50.68 -30.58 14.01
CA ALA A 278 -52.13 -30.55 14.18
C ALA A 278 -52.83 -31.71 13.45
N LEU A 279 -52.43 -32.01 12.22
CA LEU A 279 -52.95 -33.13 11.44
C LEU A 279 -52.61 -34.48 12.10
N GLN A 280 -51.38 -34.64 12.58
CA GLN A 280 -50.94 -35.84 13.29
C GLN A 280 -51.79 -36.10 14.55
N THR A 281 -52.05 -35.06 15.35
CA THR A 281 -52.95 -35.16 16.52
C THR A 281 -54.37 -35.51 16.12
N MET A 282 -54.91 -34.93 15.03
CA MET A 282 -56.26 -35.26 14.54
C MET A 282 -56.37 -36.73 14.10
N ILE A 283 -55.36 -37.26 13.41
CA ILE A 283 -55.31 -38.67 13.01
C ILE A 283 -55.28 -39.57 14.25
N THR A 284 -54.39 -39.29 15.21
CA THR A 284 -54.27 -40.06 16.47
C THR A 284 -55.61 -40.10 17.23
N ASN A 285 -56.32 -38.97 17.28
CA ASN A 285 -57.63 -38.89 17.94
C ASN A 285 -58.70 -39.71 17.20
N LEU A 286 -58.70 -39.70 15.86
CA LEU A 286 -59.62 -40.48 15.05
C LEU A 286 -59.34 -41.98 15.14
N GLU A 287 -58.07 -42.39 15.17
CA GLU A 287 -57.65 -43.78 15.39
C GLU A 287 -58.07 -44.28 16.76
N SER A 288 -57.93 -43.46 17.82
CA SER A 288 -58.45 -43.79 19.15
C SER A 288 -59.98 -43.94 19.15
N LYS A 289 -60.71 -43.11 18.40
CA LYS A 289 -62.16 -43.25 18.24
C LYS A 289 -62.51 -44.55 17.50
N LYS A 290 -61.77 -44.87 16.43
CA LYS A 290 -61.93 -46.13 15.67
C LYS A 290 -61.73 -47.34 16.57
N SER A 291 -60.67 -47.35 17.39
CA SER A 291 -60.39 -48.44 18.34
C SER A 291 -61.55 -48.65 19.32
N ARG A 292 -62.10 -47.58 19.89
CA ARG A 292 -63.25 -47.65 20.79
C ARG A 292 -64.50 -48.21 20.12
N LEU A 293 -64.79 -47.79 18.88
CA LEU A 293 -65.93 -48.33 18.13
C LEU A 293 -65.74 -49.82 17.80
N LEU A 294 -64.51 -50.27 17.50
CA LEU A 294 -64.22 -51.68 17.27
C LEU A 294 -64.35 -52.52 18.55
N GLU A 295 -63.92 -51.99 19.70
CA GLU A 295 -64.16 -52.62 21.01
C GLU A 295 -65.66 -52.74 21.30
N GLU A 296 -66.46 -51.71 20.99
CA GLU A 296 -67.92 -51.74 21.17
C GLU A 296 -68.60 -52.78 20.26
N VAL A 297 -68.11 -52.97 19.02
CA VAL A 297 -68.55 -54.07 18.12
C VAL A 297 -68.29 -55.44 18.75
N GLU A 298 -67.08 -55.64 19.28
CA GLU A 298 -66.70 -56.91 19.93
C GLU A 298 -67.59 -57.19 21.15
N GLN A 299 -67.83 -56.16 21.97
CA GLN A 299 -68.67 -56.26 23.16
C GLN A 299 -70.14 -56.56 22.82
N LEU A 300 -70.68 -55.92 21.78
CA LEU A 300 -72.03 -56.20 21.27
C LEU A 300 -72.16 -57.62 20.71
N ASN A 301 -71.13 -58.14 20.04
CA ASN A 301 -71.13 -59.53 19.57
C ASN A 301 -71.15 -60.52 20.73
N GLN A 302 -70.36 -60.28 21.79
CA GLN A 302 -70.36 -61.11 23.00
C GLN A 302 -71.69 -61.04 23.77
N ASP A 303 -72.31 -59.85 23.88
CA ASP A 303 -73.61 -59.70 24.52
C ASP A 303 -74.74 -60.38 23.73
N ARG A 304 -74.62 -60.43 22.39
CA ARG A 304 -75.52 -61.21 21.52
C ARG A 304 -75.36 -62.71 21.73
N GLU A 305 -74.11 -63.21 21.76
CA GLU A 305 -73.82 -64.65 21.96
C GLU A 305 -74.22 -65.14 23.35
N SER A 306 -74.09 -64.29 24.37
CA SER A 306 -74.56 -64.58 25.74
C SER A 306 -76.06 -64.38 25.95
N GLY A 307 -76.80 -63.97 24.91
CA GLY A 307 -78.27 -63.85 24.93
C GLY A 307 -78.81 -62.64 25.70
N LYS A 308 -77.98 -61.66 26.06
CA LYS A 308 -78.40 -60.46 26.82
C LYS A 308 -79.18 -59.45 25.97
N ILE A 309 -79.03 -59.48 24.65
CA ILE A 309 -79.68 -58.59 23.69
C ILE A 309 -80.28 -59.39 22.54
N SER A 310 -81.37 -58.89 21.95
CA SER A 310 -82.03 -59.58 20.82
C SER A 310 -81.23 -59.45 19.52
N ALA A 311 -81.48 -60.36 18.58
CA ALA A 311 -80.82 -60.33 17.26
C ALA A 311 -81.17 -59.06 16.46
N GLU A 312 -82.42 -58.57 16.54
CA GLU A 312 -82.80 -57.31 15.90
C GLU A 312 -82.11 -56.09 16.54
N GLU A 313 -82.00 -56.06 17.88
CA GLU A 313 -81.38 -54.94 18.59
C GLU A 313 -79.86 -54.87 18.33
N ALA A 314 -79.19 -56.03 18.34
CA ALA A 314 -77.77 -56.13 17.98
C ALA A 314 -77.52 -55.68 16.54
N LYS A 315 -78.38 -56.08 15.59
CA LYS A 315 -78.27 -55.70 14.18
C LYS A 315 -78.40 -54.18 13.98
N ALA A 316 -79.40 -53.55 14.60
CA ALA A 316 -79.62 -52.11 14.48
C ALA A 316 -78.44 -51.28 15.06
N ARG A 317 -77.87 -51.70 16.20
CA ARG A 317 -76.69 -51.05 16.79
C ARG A 317 -75.43 -51.25 15.95
N LEU A 318 -75.21 -52.46 15.44
CA LEU A 318 -74.10 -52.75 14.54
C LEU A 318 -74.16 -51.94 13.24
N GLU A 319 -75.33 -51.78 12.63
CA GLU A 319 -75.50 -50.94 11.44
C GLU A 319 -75.12 -49.48 11.71
N LYS A 320 -75.48 -48.94 12.88
CA LYS A 320 -75.11 -47.60 13.30
C LYS A 320 -73.60 -47.46 13.52
N ILE A 321 -72.98 -48.39 14.26
CA ILE A 321 -71.54 -48.37 14.52
C ILE A 321 -70.74 -48.56 13.22
N HIS A 322 -71.18 -49.43 12.30
CA HIS A 322 -70.56 -49.58 10.97
C HIS A 322 -70.69 -48.30 10.12
N SER A 323 -71.78 -47.54 10.25
CA SER A 323 -71.89 -46.23 9.61
C SER A 323 -70.89 -45.24 10.20
N GLU A 324 -70.77 -45.18 11.53
CA GLU A 324 -69.81 -44.30 12.20
C GLU A 324 -68.34 -44.69 11.91
N LEU A 325 -68.03 -45.99 11.83
CA LEU A 325 -66.73 -46.51 11.42
C LEU A 325 -66.36 -46.06 10.01
N ARG A 326 -67.29 -46.16 9.05
CA ARG A 326 -67.08 -45.68 7.68
C ARG A 326 -66.78 -44.18 7.65
N GLU A 327 -67.53 -43.36 8.39
CA GLU A 327 -67.25 -41.93 8.47
C GLU A 327 -65.88 -41.62 9.10
N VAL A 328 -65.49 -42.37 10.14
CA VAL A 328 -64.19 -42.19 10.80
C VAL A 328 -63.06 -42.59 9.85
N ASP A 329 -63.21 -43.69 9.11
CA ASP A 329 -62.22 -44.14 8.11
C ASP A 329 -62.05 -43.14 6.97
N GLU A 330 -63.13 -42.57 6.44
CA GLU A 330 -63.07 -41.49 5.45
C GLU A 330 -62.33 -40.25 5.99
N LYS A 331 -62.60 -39.87 7.24
CA LYS A 331 -61.93 -38.75 7.90
C LYS A 331 -60.44 -39.03 8.13
N ILE A 332 -60.06 -40.26 8.50
CA ILE A 332 -58.65 -40.68 8.64
C ILE A 332 -57.96 -40.61 7.27
N ALA A 333 -58.57 -41.13 6.21
CA ALA A 333 -58.01 -41.09 4.86
C ALA A 333 -57.77 -39.65 4.38
N ASP A 334 -58.76 -38.75 4.54
CA ASP A 334 -58.63 -37.32 4.22
C ASP A 334 -57.48 -36.65 4.99
N LYS A 335 -57.39 -36.90 6.30
CA LYS A 335 -56.35 -36.29 7.15
C LYS A 335 -54.96 -36.85 6.85
N THR A 336 -54.86 -38.13 6.53
CA THR A 336 -53.60 -38.79 6.12
C THR A 336 -53.10 -38.24 4.79
N GLN A 337 -53.96 -38.03 3.80
CA GLN A 337 -53.59 -37.39 2.54
C GLN A 337 -53.10 -35.93 2.75
N LYS A 338 -53.79 -35.19 3.63
CA LYS A 338 -53.39 -33.82 4.00
C LYS A 338 -52.06 -33.79 4.76
N LEU A 339 -51.79 -34.80 5.60
CA LEU A 339 -50.52 -34.95 6.32
C LEU A 339 -49.38 -35.18 5.32
N HIS A 340 -49.54 -36.10 4.37
CA HIS A 340 -48.53 -36.37 3.35
C HIS A 340 -48.24 -35.16 2.47
N THR A 341 -49.27 -34.38 2.12
CA THR A 341 -49.09 -33.12 1.39
C THR A 341 -48.29 -32.10 2.22
N ALA A 342 -48.54 -32.03 3.54
CA ALA A 342 -47.81 -31.14 4.43
C ALA A 342 -46.35 -31.59 4.63
N GLU A 343 -46.06 -32.90 4.67
CA GLU A 343 -44.69 -33.44 4.69
C GLU A 343 -43.91 -33.03 3.45
N SER A 344 -44.48 -33.25 2.26
CA SER A 344 -43.82 -32.88 0.99
C SER A 344 -43.54 -31.38 0.90
N GLN A 345 -44.44 -30.54 1.41
CA GLN A 345 -44.22 -29.09 1.50
C GLN A 345 -43.07 -28.76 2.47
N LEU A 346 -42.95 -29.48 3.58
CA LEU A 346 -41.90 -29.29 4.56
C LEU A 346 -40.52 -29.64 3.98
N ASP A 347 -40.41 -30.76 3.26
CA ASP A 347 -39.18 -31.18 2.57
C ASP A 347 -38.75 -30.16 1.50
N GLN A 348 -39.71 -29.61 0.76
CA GLN A 348 -39.43 -28.54 -0.22
C GLN A 348 -38.93 -27.25 0.44
N LEU A 349 -39.48 -26.88 1.60
CA LEU A 349 -39.01 -25.71 2.35
C LEU A 349 -37.62 -25.93 2.95
N GLN A 350 -37.34 -27.12 3.47
CA GLN A 350 -36.03 -27.50 4.00
C GLN A 350 -34.95 -27.47 2.91
N SER A 351 -35.22 -28.03 1.74
CA SER A 351 -34.27 -28.01 0.61
C SER A 351 -34.00 -26.58 0.09
N LYS A 352 -35.01 -25.72 0.02
CA LYS A 352 -34.84 -24.29 -0.32
C LYS A 352 -34.01 -23.55 0.73
N THR A 353 -34.22 -23.84 2.01
CA THR A 353 -33.46 -23.25 3.12
C THR A 353 -32.00 -23.64 3.04
N HIS A 354 -31.70 -24.92 2.86
CA HIS A 354 -30.32 -25.40 2.71
C HIS A 354 -29.60 -24.76 1.50
N SER A 355 -30.30 -24.59 0.38
CA SER A 355 -29.75 -23.89 -0.79
C SER A 355 -29.46 -22.41 -0.52
N ALA A 356 -30.32 -21.73 0.25
CA ALA A 356 -30.14 -20.33 0.63
C ALA A 356 -28.99 -20.15 1.65
N GLU A 357 -28.87 -21.05 2.62
CA GLU A 357 -27.78 -21.07 3.61
C GLU A 357 -26.42 -21.23 2.94
N LYS A 358 -26.30 -22.18 2.00
CA LYS A 358 -25.06 -22.40 1.25
C LYS A 358 -24.61 -21.15 0.49
N LYS A 359 -25.54 -20.49 -0.21
CA LYS A 359 -25.25 -19.24 -0.94
C LYS A 359 -24.89 -18.09 -0.01
N PHE A 360 -25.45 -18.06 1.20
CA PHE A 360 -25.13 -17.06 2.21
C PHE A 360 -23.71 -17.26 2.76
N GLU A 361 -23.34 -18.51 3.06
CA GLU A 361 -22.01 -18.86 3.55
C GLU A 361 -20.91 -18.56 2.52
N GLU A 362 -21.16 -18.87 1.24
CA GLU A 362 -20.24 -18.55 0.14
C GLU A 362 -19.95 -17.04 0.03
N VAL A 363 -20.96 -16.18 0.20
CA VAL A 363 -20.79 -14.72 0.14
C VAL A 363 -20.09 -14.20 1.40
N GLN A 364 -20.39 -14.76 2.59
CA GLN A 364 -19.68 -14.42 3.82
C GLN A 364 -18.19 -14.76 3.75
N GLN A 365 -17.81 -15.92 3.22
CA GLN A 365 -16.41 -16.30 3.06
C GLN A 365 -15.64 -15.35 2.13
N LYS A 366 -16.27 -14.91 1.04
CA LYS A 366 -15.70 -13.89 0.14
C LYS A 366 -15.47 -12.57 0.88
N LEU A 367 -16.47 -12.11 1.62
CA LEU A 367 -16.39 -10.87 2.40
C LEU A 367 -15.30 -10.93 3.50
N GLN A 368 -15.16 -12.08 4.17
CA GLN A 368 -14.13 -12.29 5.19
C GLN A 368 -12.70 -12.20 4.64
N LYS A 369 -12.51 -12.52 3.34
CA LYS A 369 -11.23 -12.38 2.65
C LYS A 369 -10.99 -10.96 2.14
N GLU A 370 -12.03 -10.32 1.60
CA GLU A 370 -11.94 -9.02 0.94
C GLU A 370 -11.82 -7.85 1.94
N VAL A 371 -12.54 -7.88 3.07
CA VAL A 371 -12.54 -6.79 4.07
C VAL A 371 -11.15 -6.53 4.69
N PRO A 372 -10.39 -7.55 5.15
CA PRO A 372 -9.03 -7.33 5.65
C PRO A 372 -8.08 -6.82 4.57
N SER A 373 -8.32 -7.17 3.30
CA SER A 373 -7.50 -6.72 2.18
C SER A 373 -7.72 -5.24 1.88
N LEU A 374 -8.98 -4.78 1.88
CA LEU A 374 -9.32 -3.36 1.78
C LEU A 374 -8.69 -2.58 2.94
N SER A 375 -8.81 -3.06 4.18
CA SER A 375 -8.20 -2.42 5.36
C SER A 375 -6.67 -2.27 5.21
N LYS A 376 -5.95 -3.32 4.78
CA LYS A 376 -4.50 -3.25 4.52
C LYS A 376 -4.16 -2.26 3.41
N THR A 377 -4.94 -2.23 2.33
CA THR A 377 -4.69 -1.32 1.20
C THR A 377 -4.99 0.13 1.58
N THR A 378 -6.06 0.39 2.33
CA THR A 378 -6.37 1.72 2.89
C THR A 378 -5.25 2.22 3.80
N VAL A 379 -4.69 1.37 4.67
CA VAL A 379 -3.53 1.74 5.49
C VAL A 379 -2.33 2.13 4.61
N LYS A 380 -2.06 1.37 3.54
CA LYS A 380 -0.98 1.66 2.59
C LYS A 380 -1.20 2.97 1.84
N GLU A 381 -2.44 3.29 1.43
CA GLU A 381 -2.79 4.59 0.86
C GLU A 381 -2.55 5.73 1.84
N MET A 382 -2.96 5.57 3.10
CA MET A 382 -2.76 6.58 4.15
C MET A 382 -1.28 6.83 4.43
N GLN A 383 -0.46 5.78 4.44
CA GLN A 383 1.01 5.92 4.51
C GLN A 383 1.56 6.73 3.33
N GLN A 384 1.14 6.42 2.11
CA GLN A 384 1.57 7.14 0.91
C GLN A 384 1.07 8.60 0.89
N MET A 385 -0.12 8.87 1.41
CA MET A 385 -0.67 10.20 1.58
C MET A 385 0.13 11.01 2.60
N GLY A 386 0.49 10.39 3.74
CA GLY A 386 1.37 11.00 4.74
C GLY A 386 2.70 11.44 4.15
N TYR A 387 3.33 10.59 3.33
CA TYR A 387 4.56 10.95 2.61
C TYR A 387 4.34 12.09 1.60
N MET A 388 3.18 12.15 0.91
CA MET A 388 2.84 13.26 0.03
C MET A 388 2.73 14.58 0.78
N MET A 389 2.02 14.56 1.91
CA MET A 389 1.75 15.74 2.72
C MET A 389 3.05 16.26 3.31
N MET A 390 3.90 15.37 3.83
CA MET A 390 5.27 15.71 4.23
C MET A 390 6.05 16.40 3.11
N ALA A 391 6.09 15.79 1.91
CA ALA A 391 6.84 16.35 0.78
C ALA A 391 6.29 17.71 0.32
N THR A 392 4.97 17.86 0.32
CA THR A 392 4.29 19.11 -0.08
C THR A 392 4.48 20.21 0.94
N ASP A 393 4.40 19.88 2.23
CA ASP A 393 4.65 20.79 3.33
C ASP A 393 6.13 21.22 3.36
N ALA A 394 7.06 20.27 3.20
CA ALA A 394 8.49 20.56 3.06
C ALA A 394 8.78 21.50 1.87
N LYS A 395 8.16 21.27 0.70
CA LYS A 395 8.26 22.17 -0.46
C LYS A 395 7.69 23.56 -0.17
N ARG A 396 6.53 23.64 0.48
CA ARG A 396 5.87 24.91 0.84
C ARG A 396 6.68 25.72 1.85
N ARG A 397 7.25 25.05 2.86
CA ARG A 397 8.14 25.68 3.85
C ARG A 397 9.46 26.12 3.22
N ALA A 398 10.04 25.31 2.34
CA ALA A 398 11.23 25.69 1.59
C ALA A 398 10.98 26.93 0.72
N ALA A 399 9.82 27.03 0.05
CA ALA A 399 9.43 28.21 -0.71
C ALA A 399 9.28 29.46 0.19
N LYS A 400 8.52 29.36 1.30
CA LYS A 400 8.36 30.47 2.26
C LYS A 400 9.68 30.91 2.88
N TYR A 401 10.57 29.96 3.17
CA TYR A 401 11.91 30.25 3.68
C TYR A 401 12.76 30.95 2.62
N ASN A 402 12.67 30.53 1.37
CA ASN A 402 13.38 31.16 0.26
C ASN A 402 12.85 32.58 -0.02
N ASP A 403 11.54 32.81 0.11
CA ASP A 403 10.93 34.13 -0.01
C ASP A 403 11.35 35.06 1.14
N PHE A 404 11.39 34.54 2.37
CA PHE A 404 11.91 35.25 3.54
C PHE A 404 13.39 35.60 3.42
N LEU A 405 14.22 34.66 2.94
CA LEU A 405 15.63 34.94 2.67
C LEU A 405 15.79 35.98 1.56
N SER A 406 14.91 35.98 0.56
CA SER A 406 14.93 36.92 -0.55
C SER A 406 14.54 38.34 -0.13
N SER A 407 13.70 38.50 0.90
CA SER A 407 13.30 39.80 1.45
C SER A 407 14.32 40.43 2.40
N LEU A 408 15.33 39.66 2.85
CA LEU A 408 16.41 40.16 3.70
C LEU A 408 17.56 40.78 2.88
N PRO A 409 18.19 41.87 3.37
CA PRO A 409 19.45 42.38 2.82
C PRO A 409 20.58 41.34 2.91
N SER A 410 21.54 41.39 1.98
CA SER A 410 22.65 40.42 1.83
C SER A 410 23.32 40.06 3.16
N ASP A 411 23.54 41.06 4.01
CA ASP A 411 24.34 40.93 5.25
C ASP A 411 23.55 40.28 6.40
N HIS A 412 22.21 40.25 6.31
CA HIS A 412 21.32 39.63 7.29
C HIS A 412 20.89 38.20 6.89
N ARG A 413 21.07 37.82 5.61
CA ARG A 413 20.79 36.45 5.13
C ARG A 413 21.68 35.42 5.82
N ASP A 414 22.94 35.78 6.08
CA ASP A 414 23.92 34.89 6.69
C ASP A 414 23.64 34.63 8.18
N VAL A 415 22.94 35.55 8.85
CA VAL A 415 22.45 35.39 10.24
C VAL A 415 21.17 34.56 10.27
N ALA A 416 20.24 34.80 9.34
CA ALA A 416 19.01 34.01 9.20
C ALA A 416 19.25 32.55 8.75
N LEU A 417 20.32 32.30 7.99
CA LEU A 417 20.80 30.96 7.62
C LEU A 417 21.40 30.22 8.83
N ARG A 418 22.00 30.94 9.78
CA ARG A 418 22.55 30.37 11.04
C ARG A 418 21.50 30.18 12.12
N ALA A 419 20.44 31.00 12.14
CA ALA A 419 19.33 30.90 13.08
C ALA A 419 18.21 29.92 12.66
N GLY A 420 18.48 29.04 11.69
CA GLY A 420 17.53 28.14 11.04
C GLY A 420 16.88 27.05 11.92
N ASP A 421 16.94 27.18 13.24
CA ASP A 421 16.35 26.24 14.21
C ASP A 421 14.98 26.70 14.75
N ILE A 422 14.59 27.96 14.59
CA ILE A 422 13.33 28.49 15.17
C ILE A 422 12.09 28.12 14.33
N LEU A 423 12.28 27.61 13.10
CA LEU A 423 11.17 27.31 12.17
C LEU A 423 10.67 25.85 12.22
N PHE A 424 11.29 24.98 13.01
CA PHE A 424 11.02 23.53 13.00
C PHE A 424 10.25 22.99 14.20
N ASP A 425 10.00 23.82 15.22
CA ASP A 425 9.32 23.41 16.45
C ASP A 425 7.83 23.10 16.21
N GLY A 426 7.39 21.86 16.40
CA GLY A 426 5.98 21.45 16.39
C GLY A 426 5.35 21.17 15.01
N SER A 427 6.15 20.77 14.01
CA SER A 427 5.68 20.62 12.62
C SER A 427 5.00 19.28 12.32
N ILE A 428 4.08 19.24 11.34
CA ILE A 428 3.44 18.00 10.84
C ILE A 428 4.47 16.93 10.45
N ALA A 429 5.67 17.34 10.01
CA ALA A 429 6.75 16.43 9.65
C ALA A 429 7.34 15.71 10.87
N GLU A 430 7.41 16.36 12.02
CA GLU A 430 7.93 15.80 13.28
C GLU A 430 6.97 14.75 13.83
N THR A 431 5.67 15.08 13.92
CA THR A 431 4.63 14.14 14.39
C THR A 431 4.49 12.91 13.50
N ILE A 432 4.65 13.03 12.18
CA ILE A 432 4.64 11.86 11.30
C ILE A 432 5.98 11.12 11.36
N MET A 433 7.13 11.77 11.60
CA MET A 433 8.41 11.05 11.75
C MET A 433 8.45 10.20 13.04
N ASP A 434 7.88 10.69 14.13
CA ASP A 434 7.92 9.99 15.43
C ASP A 434 6.80 8.96 15.60
N CYS A 435 5.65 9.16 14.94
CA CYS A 435 4.45 8.33 15.11
C CYS A 435 3.79 7.92 13.78
N ALA A 436 4.57 7.74 12.70
CA ALA A 436 4.06 7.46 11.34
C ALA A 436 3.03 6.31 11.31
N ALA A 437 3.36 5.21 11.97
CA ALA A 437 2.54 4.02 12.04
C ALA A 437 1.22 4.30 12.78
N GLN A 438 1.25 4.96 13.93
CA GLN A 438 0.02 5.29 14.67
C GLN A 438 -0.86 6.29 13.91
N VAL A 439 -0.29 7.38 13.36
CA VAL A 439 -1.04 8.38 12.58
C VAL A 439 -1.73 7.73 11.38
N THR A 440 -1.04 6.84 10.66
CA THR A 440 -1.60 6.19 9.48
C THR A 440 -2.66 5.16 9.83
N SER A 441 -2.49 4.40 10.91
CA SER A 441 -3.52 3.50 11.42
C SER A 441 -4.76 4.23 11.94
N ILE A 442 -4.59 5.37 12.62
CA ILE A 442 -5.70 6.23 13.07
C ILE A 442 -6.43 6.82 11.86
N ALA A 443 -5.71 7.35 10.87
CA ALA A 443 -6.30 7.91 9.66
C ALA A 443 -7.09 6.87 8.86
N ALA A 444 -6.56 5.64 8.74
CA ALA A 444 -7.25 4.54 8.08
C ALA A 444 -8.49 4.10 8.88
N ALA A 445 -8.39 4.01 10.21
CA ALA A 445 -9.54 3.69 11.07
C ALA A 445 -10.64 4.77 10.99
N LEU A 446 -10.27 6.06 10.92
CA LEU A 446 -11.21 7.16 10.73
C LEU A 446 -11.91 7.12 9.37
N TYR A 447 -11.17 6.79 8.31
CA TYR A 447 -11.71 6.68 6.95
C TYR A 447 -12.67 5.49 6.81
N LEU A 448 -12.37 4.36 7.47
CA LEU A 448 -13.21 3.16 7.50
C LEU A 448 -14.35 3.24 8.54
N GLY A 449 -14.47 4.34 9.29
CA GLY A 449 -15.51 4.55 10.30
C GLY A 449 -15.30 3.82 11.64
N TYR A 450 -14.12 3.24 11.88
CA TYR A 450 -13.76 2.57 13.14
C TYR A 450 -13.28 3.56 14.21
N LEU A 451 -14.17 4.43 14.67
CA LEU A 451 -13.85 5.55 15.57
C LEU A 451 -13.27 5.09 16.93
N ASP A 452 -13.77 3.98 17.48
CA ASP A 452 -13.27 3.42 18.74
C ASP A 452 -11.86 2.83 18.57
N ALA A 453 -11.57 2.23 17.42
CA ALA A 453 -10.23 1.75 17.10
C ALA A 453 -9.26 2.92 16.94
N ALA A 454 -9.66 3.96 16.20
CA ALA A 454 -8.89 5.19 16.04
C ALA A 454 -8.54 5.85 17.38
N THR A 455 -9.51 5.91 18.30
CA THR A 455 -9.35 6.51 19.64
C THR A 455 -8.43 5.67 20.52
N ARG A 456 -8.58 4.34 20.53
CA ARG A 456 -7.69 3.43 21.28
C ARG A 456 -6.24 3.50 20.80
N ILE A 457 -6.03 3.50 19.48
CA ILE A 457 -4.68 3.59 18.89
C ILE A 457 -4.02 4.92 19.28
N SER A 458 -4.77 6.03 19.20
CA SER A 458 -4.31 7.36 19.64
C SER A 458 -3.87 7.37 21.12
N GLN A 459 -4.73 6.87 22.02
CA GLN A 459 -4.44 6.82 23.46
C GLN A 459 -3.23 5.95 23.79
N SER A 460 -3.08 4.81 23.11
CA SER A 460 -1.93 3.91 23.31
C SER A 460 -0.60 4.53 22.84
N GLY A 461 -0.64 5.50 21.93
CA GLY A 461 0.52 6.24 21.42
C GLY A 461 0.84 7.53 22.18
N GLY A 462 0.20 7.79 23.33
CA GLY A 462 0.41 9.02 24.11
C GLY A 462 -0.35 10.24 23.59
N GLY A 463 -1.25 10.06 22.61
CA GLY A 463 -2.16 11.08 22.10
C GLY A 463 -3.40 11.26 22.98
N GLY A 464 -4.09 12.40 22.82
CA GLY A 464 -5.30 12.72 23.57
C GLY A 464 -6.30 13.49 22.72
N GLY A 465 -7.29 12.78 22.16
CA GLY A 465 -8.38 13.37 21.38
C GLY A 465 -9.31 12.32 20.78
N SER A 466 -10.51 12.74 20.37
CA SER A 466 -11.45 11.93 19.59
C SER A 466 -11.96 12.75 18.40
N PRO A 467 -12.42 12.11 17.32
CA PRO A 467 -12.97 12.80 16.15
C PRO A 467 -14.30 13.52 16.44
N GLY A 468 -14.91 13.34 17.62
CA GLY A 468 -16.23 13.86 17.97
C GLY A 468 -17.39 12.97 17.49
N THR A 469 -18.62 13.39 17.76
CA THR A 469 -19.84 12.72 17.28
C THR A 469 -20.12 13.10 15.83
N GLY A 470 -20.62 12.14 15.02
CA GLY A 470 -20.98 12.39 13.61
C GLY A 470 -19.80 12.39 12.63
N TRP A 471 -18.68 11.74 12.96
CA TRP A 471 -17.55 11.60 12.05
C TRP A 471 -17.85 10.62 10.90
N GLY A 472 -17.83 11.10 9.67
CA GLY A 472 -18.03 10.33 8.43
C GLY A 472 -17.81 11.22 7.20
N LYS A 473 -17.83 10.63 6.00
CA LYS A 473 -17.74 11.35 4.72
C LYS A 473 -18.98 12.24 4.54
N ARG A 474 -18.80 13.46 4.04
CA ARG A 474 -19.92 14.38 3.74
C ARG A 474 -20.40 14.18 2.30
N ASP A 475 -21.66 14.50 2.04
CA ASP A 475 -22.27 14.34 0.70
C ASP A 475 -21.61 15.23 -0.38
N ASP A 476 -21.02 16.35 0.02
CA ASP A 476 -20.33 17.32 -0.83
C ASP A 476 -18.80 17.13 -0.89
N GLU A 477 -18.27 16.08 -0.23
CA GLU A 477 -16.84 15.85 -0.08
C GLU A 477 -16.36 14.70 -0.97
N ASP A 478 -15.39 14.97 -1.85
CA ASP A 478 -14.76 13.93 -2.64
C ASP A 478 -13.90 12.99 -1.77
N ASP A 479 -13.60 11.81 -2.32
CA ASP A 479 -12.94 10.75 -1.57
C ASP A 479 -11.48 11.09 -1.19
N LEU A 480 -10.82 11.99 -1.93
CA LEU A 480 -9.48 12.46 -1.61
C LEU A 480 -9.51 13.49 -0.47
N ALA A 481 -10.48 14.41 -0.50
CA ALA A 481 -10.71 15.40 0.54
C ALA A 481 -11.08 14.72 1.87
N PHE A 482 -11.93 13.68 1.84
CA PHE A 482 -12.27 12.92 3.03
C PHE A 482 -11.07 12.18 3.63
N ARG A 483 -10.24 11.54 2.80
CA ARG A 483 -8.98 10.91 3.27
C ARG A 483 -8.03 11.95 3.88
N GLN A 484 -7.88 13.12 3.26
CA GLN A 484 -7.07 14.21 3.79
C GLN A 484 -7.59 14.67 5.16
N ARG A 485 -8.91 14.82 5.30
CA ARG A 485 -9.55 15.18 6.58
C ARG A 485 -9.33 14.13 7.65
N CYS A 486 -9.42 12.84 7.31
CA CYS A 486 -9.09 11.74 8.21
C CYS A 486 -7.62 11.79 8.66
N PHE A 487 -6.71 12.09 7.73
CA PHE A 487 -5.28 12.21 8.03
C PHE A 487 -4.97 13.41 8.94
N PHE A 488 -5.58 14.58 8.69
CA PHE A 488 -5.43 15.74 9.57
C PHE A 488 -6.02 15.51 10.96
N MET A 489 -7.13 14.79 11.05
CA MET A 489 -7.70 14.41 12.34
C MET A 489 -6.80 13.42 13.08
N ALA A 490 -6.19 12.46 12.39
CA ALA A 490 -5.21 11.56 13.00
C ALA A 490 -4.00 12.30 13.57
N LEU A 491 -3.48 13.31 12.85
CA LEU A 491 -2.43 14.21 13.34
C LEU A 491 -2.88 14.99 14.58
N HIS A 492 -4.13 15.44 14.60
CA HIS A 492 -4.70 16.14 15.75
C HIS A 492 -4.82 15.22 16.98
N MET A 493 -5.33 14.00 16.77
CA MET A 493 -5.52 13.00 17.82
C MET A 493 -4.18 12.57 18.46
N MET A 494 -3.08 12.58 17.71
CA MET A 494 -1.73 12.24 18.20
C MET A 494 -1.04 13.36 19.00
N ARG A 495 -1.66 14.53 19.18
CA ARG A 495 -1.08 15.59 20.03
C ARG A 495 -1.19 15.21 21.51
N PRO A 496 -0.18 15.54 22.35
CA PRO A 496 -0.26 15.32 23.79
C PRO A 496 -1.46 16.07 24.39
N ALA A 497 -2.20 15.42 25.28
CA ALA A 497 -3.28 16.09 26.02
C ALA A 497 -2.70 17.29 26.80
N GLN A 498 -3.15 18.51 26.51
CA GLN A 498 -2.77 19.68 27.29
C GLN A 498 -3.16 19.44 28.75
N LYS A 499 -2.17 19.33 29.65
CA LYS A 499 -2.39 19.48 31.09
C LYS A 499 -2.98 20.88 31.28
N GLN A 500 -4.26 20.94 31.65
CA GLN A 500 -4.88 22.19 32.10
C GLN A 500 -3.95 22.85 33.12
N GLN A 501 -3.42 24.03 32.79
CA GLN A 501 -2.79 24.89 33.77
C GLN A 501 -3.87 25.21 34.82
N ARG A 502 -3.78 24.55 35.98
CA ARG A 502 -4.47 25.03 37.19
C ARG A 502 -3.89 26.40 37.49
N LYS A 503 -4.66 27.44 37.20
CA LYS A 503 -4.43 28.79 37.75
C LYS A 503 -4.25 28.65 39.26
N ARG A 504 -3.09 29.05 39.76
CA ARG A 504 -2.86 29.33 41.17
C ARG A 504 -2.96 30.82 41.37
#